data_AF-A0A183H1D8-F1
#
_entry.id   AF-A0A183H1D8-F1
#
_cell.length_a   1.000
_cell.length_b   1.000
_cell.length_c   1.000
_cell.angle_alpha   90.00
_cell.angle_beta   90.00
_cell.angle_gamma   90.00
#
_symmetry.space_group_name_H-M   'P 1'
#
loop_
_entity.id
_entity.type
_entity.pdbx_description
1 polymer ?
#
loop_
_entity_poly.entity_id
_entity_poly.type
_entity_poly.pdbx_seq_one_letter_code
_entity_poly.pdbx_strand_id
1 'polypeptide(L)'
;MDVKVGLTTKEAFAKLCDILESEIDKESKLVAESFAFRFLAHNSLITGSFCIIYAIASIVCCLVLLTCSLLRDCALFDQFASVLLLIITVFNICHSLKAYRTQRFTIVARASSILNNLKSLKEEDFEYEHLYAPPSDAISLQWTYRDQKLVNVPWMLLVDGDVIELRAGQSSPCRCMSQHGDIIDLGDKPRFLEI
;
A
#
# COMPACT_ATOMS: atom_id res chain seq x y z
N MET A 1 -8.16 -20.82 36.37
CA MET A 1 -7.03 -20.26 35.58
C MET A 1 -7.68 -19.35 34.56
N ASP A 2 -7.74 -18.04 34.83
CA ASP A 2 -8.32 -17.08 33.90
C ASP A 2 -7.44 -17.01 32.66
N VAL A 3 -7.87 -17.69 31.59
CA VAL A 3 -7.29 -17.53 30.27
C VAL A 3 -7.59 -16.10 29.87
N LYS A 4 -6.57 -15.22 29.86
CA LYS A 4 -6.73 -13.87 29.31
C LYS A 4 -7.13 -14.00 27.84
N VAL A 5 -8.40 -13.74 27.55
CA VAL A 5 -8.94 -13.78 26.19
C VAL A 5 -8.61 -12.46 25.50
N GLY A 6 -7.78 -12.52 24.47
CA GLY A 6 -7.40 -11.36 23.65
C GLY A 6 -6.23 -10.53 24.19
N LEU A 7 -5.76 -9.61 23.34
CA LEU A 7 -4.68 -8.67 23.66
C LEU A 7 -5.23 -7.47 24.46
N THR A 8 -4.38 -6.79 25.22
CA THR A 8 -4.76 -5.46 25.74
C THR A 8 -4.68 -4.41 24.64
N THR A 9 -5.43 -3.32 24.76
CA THR A 9 -5.38 -2.21 23.79
C THR A 9 -3.96 -1.65 23.66
N LYS A 10 -3.23 -1.61 24.78
CA LYS A 10 -1.83 -1.17 24.84
C LYS A 10 -0.90 -2.10 24.05
N GLU A 11 -1.00 -3.41 24.30
CA GLU A 11 -0.20 -4.42 23.59
C GLU A 11 -0.49 -4.43 22.09
N ALA A 12 -1.78 -4.33 21.71
CA ALA A 12 -2.17 -4.30 20.31
C ALA A 12 -1.65 -3.03 19.60
N PHE A 13 -1.74 -1.87 20.26
CA PHE A 13 -1.24 -0.61 19.73
C PHE A 13 0.28 -0.58 19.58
N ALA A 14 1.02 -1.11 20.58
CA ALA A 14 2.47 -1.24 20.51
C ALA A 14 2.90 -2.13 19.33
N LYS A 15 2.27 -3.30 19.18
CA LYS A 15 2.50 -4.19 18.03
C LYS A 15 2.20 -3.51 16.70
N LEU A 16 1.11 -2.75 16.62
CA LEU A 16 0.76 -2.01 15.40
C LEU A 16 1.84 -1.00 15.05
N CYS A 17 2.34 -0.25 16.03
CA CYS A 17 3.42 0.71 15.83
C CYS A 17 4.71 0.03 15.36
N ASP A 18 5.07 -1.12 15.94
CA ASP A 18 6.25 -1.89 15.55
C ASP A 18 6.13 -2.43 14.11
N ILE A 19 4.96 -2.95 13.74
CA ILE A 19 4.67 -3.42 12.37
C ILE A 19 4.79 -2.27 11.38
N LEU A 20 4.17 -1.11 11.68
CA LEU A 20 4.25 0.08 10.84
C LEU A 20 5.69 0.58 10.68
N GLU A 21 6.45 0.61 11.77
CA GLU A 21 7.86 1.02 11.74
C GLU A 21 8.70 0.09 10.85
N SER A 22 8.50 -1.23 10.98
CA SER A 22 9.22 -2.21 10.17
C SER A 22 8.89 -2.10 8.68
N GLU A 23 7.63 -1.86 8.31
CA GLU A 23 7.23 -1.75 6.90
C GLU A 23 7.67 -0.39 6.31
N ILE A 24 7.63 0.69 7.11
CA ILE A 24 8.16 2.00 6.70
C ILE A 24 9.68 1.93 6.49
N ASP A 25 10.43 1.30 7.40
CA ASP A 25 11.88 1.14 7.25
C ASP A 25 12.23 0.34 5.99
N LYS A 26 11.51 -0.77 5.76
CA LYS A 26 11.64 -1.58 4.56
C LYS A 26 11.36 -0.80 3.28
N GLU A 27 10.27 -0.05 3.20
CA GLU A 27 9.98 0.78 2.03
C GLU A 27 10.99 1.94 1.89
N SER A 28 11.49 2.50 3.00
CA SER A 28 12.53 3.55 2.96
C SER A 28 13.85 3.05 2.37
N LYS A 29 14.29 1.85 2.77
CA LYS A 29 15.46 1.16 2.21
C LYS A 29 15.25 0.84 0.75
N LEU A 30 14.07 0.35 0.37
CA LEU A 30 13.73 0.09 -1.02
C LEU A 30 13.73 1.38 -1.86
N VAL A 31 13.31 2.52 -1.32
CA VAL A 31 13.39 3.82 -2.01
C VAL A 31 14.84 4.31 -2.14
N ALA A 32 15.68 4.05 -1.16
CA ALA A 32 17.10 4.39 -1.18
C ALA A 32 17.92 3.50 -2.15
N GLU A 33 17.64 2.20 -2.16
CA GLU A 33 18.36 1.21 -2.97
C GLU A 33 17.82 1.08 -4.40
N SER A 34 16.50 1.24 -4.61
CA SER A 34 15.88 1.01 -5.92
C SER A 34 16.13 2.19 -6.87
N PHE A 35 17.27 2.12 -7.55
CA PHE A 35 17.71 2.95 -8.66
C PHE A 35 16.73 2.83 -9.85
N ALA A 36 15.70 3.69 -9.96
CA ALA A 36 14.86 3.89 -11.16
C ALA A 36 14.13 2.67 -11.79
N PHE A 37 14.48 1.42 -11.51
CA PHE A 37 13.92 0.22 -12.15
C PHE A 37 12.53 -0.12 -11.61
N ARG A 38 12.20 0.25 -10.37
CA ARG A 38 10.83 0.09 -9.84
C ARG A 38 9.83 1.06 -10.50
N PHE A 39 10.31 2.19 -11.04
CA PHE A 39 9.51 3.04 -11.93
C PHE A 39 9.26 2.38 -13.29
N LEU A 40 10.20 1.56 -13.75
CA LEU A 40 10.12 0.80 -15.00
C LEU A 40 9.27 -0.48 -14.85
N ALA A 41 9.19 -1.07 -13.66
CA ALA A 41 8.29 -2.18 -13.38
C ALA A 41 6.83 -1.69 -13.42
N HIS A 42 6.12 -2.04 -14.49
CA HIS A 42 4.71 -1.72 -14.68
C HIS A 42 3.87 -2.28 -13.54
N ASN A 43 3.45 -1.41 -12.61
CA ASN A 43 2.47 -1.76 -11.59
C ASN A 43 1.31 -0.76 -11.67
N SER A 44 0.22 -1.20 -12.29
CA SER A 44 -0.97 -0.40 -12.64
C SER A 44 -1.68 0.22 -11.44
N LEU A 45 -1.44 -0.29 -10.22
CA LEU A 45 -2.06 0.19 -9.00
C LEU A 45 -1.30 1.35 -8.32
N ILE A 46 0.00 1.52 -8.60
CA ILE A 46 0.89 2.38 -7.80
C ILE A 46 1.54 3.49 -8.65
N THR A 47 1.79 3.23 -9.93
CA THR A 47 2.55 4.14 -10.80
C THR A 47 1.58 4.90 -11.70
N GLY A 48 1.02 5.98 -11.17
CA GLY A 48 0.21 6.91 -11.95
C GLY A 48 0.92 7.31 -13.25
N SER A 49 0.24 7.05 -14.37
CA SER A 49 0.34 7.73 -15.66
C SER A 49 1.56 7.54 -16.57
N PHE A 50 2.64 6.85 -16.21
CA PHE A 50 3.76 6.61 -17.16
C PHE A 50 4.10 5.13 -17.35
N CYS A 51 3.65 4.57 -18.47
CA CYS A 51 3.93 3.19 -18.85
C CYS A 51 5.33 3.08 -19.46
N ILE A 52 6.16 2.14 -18.98
CA ILE A 52 7.49 1.87 -19.58
C ILE A 52 7.40 1.58 -21.08
N ILE A 53 6.33 0.91 -21.50
CA ILE A 53 6.08 0.58 -22.90
C ILE A 53 5.95 1.86 -23.72
N TYR A 54 5.30 2.90 -23.17
CA TYR A 54 5.18 4.20 -23.81
C TYR A 54 6.54 4.91 -23.92
N ALA A 55 7.36 4.88 -22.85
CA ALA A 55 8.69 5.48 -22.88
C ALA A 55 9.60 4.82 -23.94
N ILE A 56 9.61 3.48 -24.01
CA ILE A 56 10.39 2.72 -24.99
C ILE A 56 9.88 2.98 -26.40
N ALA A 57 8.57 2.86 -26.63
CA ALA A 57 7.97 3.09 -27.95
C ALA A 57 8.23 4.52 -28.46
N SER A 58 8.17 5.52 -27.58
CA SER A 58 8.46 6.91 -27.91
C SER A 58 9.92 7.13 -28.31
N ILE A 59 10.87 6.53 -27.58
CA ILE A 59 12.30 6.58 -27.93
C ILE A 59 12.56 5.88 -29.27
N VAL A 60 12.02 4.69 -29.48
CA VAL A 60 12.19 3.94 -30.74
C VAL A 60 11.62 4.74 -31.92
N CYS A 61 10.45 5.35 -31.76
CA CYS A 61 9.86 6.22 -32.77
C CYS A 61 10.78 7.41 -33.11
N CYS A 62 11.32 8.09 -32.10
CA CYS A 62 12.25 9.21 -32.30
C CYS A 62 13.53 8.77 -33.03
N LEU A 63 14.08 7.59 -32.70
CA LEU A 63 15.27 7.05 -33.38
C LEU A 63 15.01 6.67 -34.84
N VAL A 64 13.83 6.09 -35.14
CA VAL A 64 13.42 5.78 -36.51
C VAL A 64 13.27 7.05 -37.35
N LEU A 65 12.67 8.11 -36.80
CA LEU A 65 12.54 9.40 -37.48
C LEU A 65 13.90 10.07 -37.72
N LEU A 66 14.80 10.01 -36.72
CA LEU A 66 16.15 10.55 -36.85
C LEU A 66 16.99 9.80 -37.90
N THR A 67 16.93 8.48 -37.92
CA THR A 67 17.65 7.68 -38.93
C THR A 67 17.08 7.88 -40.33
N CYS A 68 15.77 8.02 -40.47
CA CYS A 68 15.13 8.29 -41.76
C CYS A 68 15.52 9.68 -42.31
N SER A 69 15.50 10.72 -41.45
CA SER A 69 15.88 12.09 -41.85
C SER A 69 17.38 12.24 -42.19
N LEU A 70 18.25 11.42 -41.56
CA LEU A 70 19.68 11.36 -41.90
C LEU A 70 19.96 10.58 -43.19
N LEU A 71 19.28 9.45 -43.42
CA LEU A 71 19.52 8.61 -44.60
C LEU A 71 18.98 9.20 -45.90
N ARG A 72 17.97 10.07 -45.82
CA ARG A 72 17.26 10.61 -46.99
C ARG A 72 17.75 12.00 -47.41
N ASP A 73 18.78 12.53 -46.74
CA ASP A 73 19.27 13.92 -46.91
C ASP A 73 18.10 14.93 -46.91
N CYS A 74 17.16 14.74 -45.97
CA CYS A 74 16.00 15.61 -45.84
C CYS A 74 16.44 17.05 -45.50
N ALA A 75 15.59 18.03 -45.86
CA ALA A 75 15.82 19.44 -45.52
C ALA A 75 16.16 19.61 -44.03
N LEU A 76 17.08 20.52 -43.70
CA LEU A 76 17.54 20.75 -42.32
C LEU A 76 16.40 20.88 -41.30
N PHE A 77 15.25 21.43 -41.71
CA PHE A 77 14.05 21.56 -40.89
C PHE A 77 13.53 20.22 -40.33
N ASP A 78 13.58 19.15 -41.12
CA ASP A 78 13.13 17.80 -40.71
C ASP A 78 14.09 17.16 -39.69
N GLN A 79 15.40 17.40 -39.87
CA GLN A 79 16.43 17.00 -38.91
C GLN A 79 16.26 17.75 -37.58
N PHE A 80 16.02 19.06 -37.63
CA PHE A 80 15.73 19.87 -36.42
C PHE A 80 14.47 19.39 -35.71
N ALA A 81 13.39 19.10 -36.44
CA ALA A 81 12.14 18.61 -35.85
C ALA A 81 12.34 17.27 -35.13
N SER A 82 13.07 16.33 -35.75
CA SER A 82 13.37 15.02 -35.17
C SER A 82 14.22 15.13 -33.89
N VAL A 83 15.22 16.03 -33.88
CA VAL A 83 16.05 16.30 -32.69
C VAL A 83 15.23 16.94 -31.58
N LEU A 84 14.36 17.91 -31.89
CA LEU A 84 13.49 18.54 -30.90
C LEU A 84 12.53 17.53 -30.26
N LEU A 85 11.92 16.63 -31.05
CA LEU A 85 11.07 15.56 -30.53
C LEU A 85 11.83 14.62 -29.59
N LEU A 86 13.06 14.25 -29.93
CA LEU A 86 13.91 13.44 -29.06
C LEU A 86 14.18 14.15 -27.72
N ILE A 87 14.52 15.44 -27.75
CA ILE A 87 14.77 16.24 -26.55
C ILE A 87 13.51 16.30 -25.65
N ILE A 88 12.34 16.56 -26.23
CA ILE A 88 11.07 16.61 -25.49
C ILE A 88 10.78 15.26 -24.84
N THR A 89 10.98 14.16 -25.56
CA THR A 89 10.78 12.80 -25.04
C THR A 89 11.71 12.51 -23.86
N VAL A 90 13.00 12.84 -23.96
CA VAL A 90 13.97 12.67 -22.86
C VAL A 90 13.59 13.53 -21.66
N PHE A 91 13.18 14.78 -21.88
CA PHE A 91 12.75 15.68 -20.81
C PHE A 91 11.50 15.16 -20.10
N ASN A 92 10.51 14.66 -20.85
CA ASN A 92 9.31 14.04 -20.29
C ASN A 92 9.65 12.83 -19.41
N ILE A 93 10.55 11.97 -19.86
CA ILE A 93 10.99 10.80 -19.07
C ILE A 93 11.70 11.25 -17.79
N CYS A 94 12.61 12.22 -17.89
CA CYS A 94 13.32 12.78 -16.73
C CYS A 94 12.35 13.40 -15.71
N HIS A 95 11.38 14.19 -16.19
CA HIS A 95 10.38 14.82 -15.34
C HIS A 95 9.47 13.80 -14.65
N SER A 96 9.01 12.79 -15.38
CA SER A 96 8.21 11.69 -14.83
C SER A 96 8.99 10.89 -13.77
N LEU A 97 10.27 10.60 -14.01
CA LEU A 97 11.12 9.93 -13.02
C LEU A 97 11.31 10.79 -11.76
N LYS A 98 11.56 12.09 -11.93
CA LYS A 98 11.69 13.03 -10.81
C LYS A 98 10.39 13.10 -10.00
N ALA A 99 9.25 13.25 -10.66
CA ALA A 99 7.95 13.29 -10.01
C ALA A 99 7.67 12.01 -9.22
N TYR A 100 7.93 10.84 -9.82
CA TYR A 100 7.81 9.55 -9.13
C TYR A 100 8.68 9.47 -7.88
N ARG A 101 9.95 9.89 -7.96
CA ARG A 101 10.87 9.88 -6.81
C ARG A 101 10.38 10.79 -5.70
N THR A 102 9.97 12.01 -6.03
CA THR A 102 9.46 12.96 -5.04
C THR A 102 8.21 12.42 -4.37
N GLN A 103 7.24 11.91 -5.13
CA GLN A 103 6.02 11.32 -4.57
C GLN A 103 6.31 10.18 -3.61
N ARG A 104 7.18 9.24 -3.98
CA ARG A 104 7.56 8.11 -3.11
C ARG A 104 8.23 8.58 -1.81
N PHE A 105 9.18 9.51 -1.91
CA PHE A 105 9.83 10.06 -0.72
C PHE A 105 8.84 10.80 0.18
N THR A 106 7.93 11.59 -0.40
CA THR A 106 6.88 12.29 0.35
C THR A 106 5.93 11.32 1.05
N ILE A 107 5.54 10.20 0.41
CA ILE A 107 4.68 9.19 1.03
C ILE A 107 5.37 8.56 2.25
N VAL A 108 6.64 8.15 2.12
CA VAL A 108 7.40 7.56 3.23
C VAL A 108 7.61 8.57 4.36
N ALA A 109 7.97 9.82 4.03
CA ALA A 109 8.12 10.88 5.02
C ALA A 109 6.80 11.18 5.75
N ARG A 110 5.68 11.19 5.04
CA ARG A 110 4.35 11.38 5.63
C ARG A 110 3.96 10.21 6.53
N ALA A 111 4.23 8.97 6.11
CA ALA A 111 3.98 7.79 6.91
C ALA A 111 4.79 7.81 8.21
N SER A 112 6.08 8.18 8.14
CA SER A 112 6.94 8.36 9.32
C SER A 112 6.43 9.48 10.24
N SER A 113 5.97 10.61 9.68
CA SER A 113 5.36 11.68 10.48
C SER A 113 4.08 11.23 11.18
N ILE A 114 3.23 10.43 10.52
CA ILE A 114 2.02 9.85 11.14
C ILE A 114 2.42 8.90 12.26
N LEU A 115 3.40 8.02 12.04
CA LEU A 115 3.89 7.10 13.07
C LEU A 115 4.44 7.85 14.30
N ASN A 116 5.19 8.93 14.10
CA ASN A 116 5.70 9.75 15.20
C ASN A 116 4.56 10.40 15.99
N ASN A 117 3.52 10.89 15.30
CA ASN A 117 2.33 11.42 15.96
C ASN A 117 1.60 10.32 16.74
N LEU A 118 1.43 9.12 16.18
CA LEU A 118 0.81 7.98 16.84
C LEU A 118 1.57 7.58 18.11
N LYS A 119 2.90 7.47 18.05
CA LYS A 119 3.74 7.17 19.22
C LYS A 119 3.65 8.23 20.33
N SER A 120 3.27 9.46 19.99
CA SER A 120 3.09 10.55 20.95
C SER A 120 1.70 10.57 21.62
N LEU A 121 0.72 9.83 21.08
CA LEU A 121 -0.61 9.73 21.68
C LEU A 121 -0.54 8.90 22.96
N LYS A 122 -1.26 9.35 23.99
CA LYS A 122 -1.40 8.58 25.22
C LYS A 122 -2.42 7.46 25.01
N GLU A 123 -2.07 6.27 25.47
CA GLU A 123 -2.90 5.06 25.36
C GLU A 123 -4.29 5.18 26.02
N GLU A 124 -4.48 6.19 26.88
CA GLU A 124 -5.72 6.43 27.63
C GLU A 124 -6.82 7.10 26.80
N ASP A 125 -6.52 7.59 25.59
CA ASP A 125 -7.46 8.34 24.74
C ASP A 125 -8.18 7.47 23.69
N PHE A 126 -7.97 6.15 23.69
CA PHE A 126 -8.59 5.26 22.70
C PHE A 126 -9.99 4.81 23.13
N GLU A 127 -11.01 5.36 22.47
CA GLU A 127 -12.40 4.91 22.60
C GLU A 127 -12.82 4.13 21.35
N TYR A 128 -13.32 2.91 21.55
CA TYR A 128 -13.86 2.09 20.46
C TYR A 128 -15.30 2.46 20.15
N GLU A 129 -15.70 2.29 18.89
CA GLU A 129 -17.09 2.46 18.51
C GLU A 129 -18.00 1.44 19.21
N HIS A 130 -19.27 1.81 19.33
CA HIS A 130 -20.28 0.96 19.93
C HIS A 130 -20.43 -0.36 19.16
N LEU A 131 -20.63 -1.46 19.89
CA LEU A 131 -20.65 -2.82 19.32
C LEU A 131 -21.76 -3.03 18.27
N TYR A 132 -22.87 -2.31 18.45
CA TYR A 132 -24.05 -2.35 17.57
C TYR A 132 -24.13 -1.15 16.62
N ALA A 133 -23.00 -0.48 16.38
CA ALA A 133 -22.93 0.53 15.33
C ALA A 133 -23.36 -0.11 13.98
N PRO A 134 -24.19 0.59 13.17
CA PRO A 134 -24.60 0.08 11.88
C PRO A 134 -23.38 -0.10 10.97
N PRO A 135 -23.37 -1.11 10.08
CA PRO A 135 -22.27 -1.31 9.15
C PRO A 135 -22.14 -0.08 8.23
N SER A 136 -20.90 0.37 8.02
CA SER A 136 -20.57 1.48 7.14
C SER A 136 -19.76 0.98 5.95
N ASP A 137 -20.10 1.43 4.75
CA ASP A 137 -19.33 1.14 3.53
C ASP A 137 -17.93 1.78 3.58
N ALA A 138 -17.73 2.81 4.42
CA ALA A 138 -16.46 3.51 4.56
C ALA A 138 -15.47 2.79 5.48
N ILE A 139 -15.95 2.14 6.55
CA ILE A 139 -15.10 1.51 7.57
C ILE A 139 -15.69 0.16 7.95
N SER A 140 -14.93 -0.90 7.65
CA SER A 140 -15.25 -2.26 8.11
C SER A 140 -14.76 -2.46 9.53
N LEU A 141 -15.69 -2.82 10.42
CA LEU A 141 -15.43 -3.07 11.83
C LEU A 141 -15.50 -4.57 12.13
N GLN A 142 -14.69 -5.01 13.09
CA GLN A 142 -14.57 -6.40 13.51
C GLN A 142 -14.69 -6.48 15.03
N TRP A 143 -15.58 -7.37 15.49
CA TRP A 143 -15.66 -7.73 16.90
C TRP A 143 -14.38 -8.42 17.32
N THR A 144 -13.70 -7.82 18.29
CA THR A 144 -12.39 -8.22 18.77
C THR A 144 -12.39 -8.19 20.29
N TYR A 145 -11.80 -9.21 20.92
CA TYR A 145 -11.57 -9.22 22.35
C TYR A 145 -10.33 -8.38 22.67
N ARG A 146 -10.55 -7.21 23.30
CA ARG A 146 -9.47 -6.38 23.86
C ARG A 146 -9.80 -5.95 25.27
N ASP A 147 -8.77 -5.90 26.13
CA ASP A 147 -8.93 -5.58 27.55
C ASP A 147 -10.01 -6.43 28.26
N GLN A 148 -10.10 -7.71 27.86
CA GLN A 148 -11.10 -8.68 28.35
C GLN A 148 -12.56 -8.29 28.04
N LYS A 149 -12.77 -7.38 27.09
CA LYS A 149 -14.09 -6.95 26.63
C LYS A 149 -14.21 -7.15 25.13
N LEU A 150 -15.43 -7.38 24.68
CA LEU A 150 -15.75 -7.41 23.26
C LEU A 150 -15.92 -5.96 22.77
N VAL A 151 -15.06 -5.54 21.85
CA VAL A 151 -15.05 -4.18 21.29
C VAL A 151 -15.07 -4.22 19.77
N ASN A 152 -15.54 -3.13 19.17
CA ASN A 152 -15.59 -3.01 17.72
C ASN A 152 -14.33 -2.30 17.20
N VAL A 153 -13.49 -3.03 16.47
CA VAL A 153 -12.19 -2.54 15.98
C VAL A 153 -12.20 -2.44 14.46
N PRO A 154 -11.82 -1.28 13.87
CA PRO A 154 -11.59 -1.19 12.43
C PRO A 154 -10.58 -2.23 11.95
N TRP A 155 -10.83 -2.84 10.79
CA TRP A 155 -9.92 -3.87 10.23
C TRP A 155 -8.47 -3.40 10.10
N MET A 156 -8.27 -2.11 9.80
CA MET A 156 -6.95 -1.49 9.68
C MET A 156 -6.14 -1.46 10.99
N LEU A 157 -6.79 -1.67 12.14
CA LEU A 157 -6.17 -1.66 13.47
C LEU A 157 -6.04 -3.05 14.07
N LEU A 158 -6.41 -4.10 13.34
CA LEU A 158 -6.20 -5.49 13.77
C LEU A 158 -4.72 -5.84 13.67
N VAL A 159 -4.23 -6.61 14.64
CA VAL A 159 -2.85 -7.07 14.68
C VAL A 159 -2.76 -8.58 14.93
N ASP A 160 -1.60 -9.14 14.61
CA ASP A 160 -1.35 -10.56 14.83
C ASP A 160 -1.44 -10.93 16.33
N GLY A 161 -2.31 -11.91 16.60
CA GLY A 161 -2.64 -12.39 17.94
C GLY A 161 -3.91 -11.76 18.53
N ASP A 162 -4.60 -10.87 17.82
CA ASP A 162 -5.97 -10.48 18.21
C ASP A 162 -6.91 -11.70 18.12
N VAL A 163 -7.85 -11.76 19.07
CA VAL A 163 -8.91 -12.78 19.08
C VAL A 163 -10.18 -12.11 18.60
N ILE A 164 -10.69 -12.54 17.45
CA ILE A 164 -11.89 -11.97 16.83
C ILE A 164 -13.09 -12.90 16.95
N GLU A 165 -14.27 -12.31 17.01
CA GLU A 165 -15.55 -13.03 16.96
C GLU A 165 -16.21 -12.80 15.60
N LEU A 166 -16.27 -13.83 14.76
CA LEU A 166 -16.89 -13.75 13.45
C LEU A 166 -18.40 -13.94 13.57
N ARG A 167 -19.16 -12.95 13.11
CA ARG A 167 -20.63 -13.04 13.04
C ARG A 167 -21.06 -14.00 11.94
N ALA A 168 -22.24 -14.58 12.10
CA ALA A 168 -22.81 -15.44 11.07
C ALA A 168 -22.93 -14.71 9.72
N GLY A 169 -22.34 -15.29 8.66
CA GLY A 169 -22.34 -14.71 7.32
C GLY A 169 -21.24 -13.68 7.04
N GLN A 170 -20.47 -13.26 8.06
CA GLN A 170 -19.33 -12.38 7.89
C GLN A 170 -18.11 -13.17 7.36
N SER A 171 -17.42 -12.61 6.37
CA SER A 171 -16.17 -13.16 5.85
C SER A 171 -14.99 -12.81 6.78
N SER A 172 -13.98 -13.68 6.78
CA SER A 172 -12.77 -13.43 7.56
C SER A 172 -12.03 -12.17 7.08
N PRO A 173 -11.64 -11.25 7.98
CA PRO A 173 -10.94 -10.01 7.64
C PRO A 173 -9.48 -10.22 7.21
N CYS A 174 -8.90 -11.33 7.62
CA CYS A 174 -7.52 -11.72 7.33
C CYS A 174 -7.41 -13.25 7.42
N ARG A 175 -6.19 -13.78 7.26
CA ARG A 175 -5.93 -15.19 7.56
C ARG A 175 -6.08 -15.40 9.06
N CYS A 176 -7.09 -16.15 9.46
CA CYS A 176 -7.40 -16.45 10.85
C CYS A 176 -7.26 -17.94 11.13
N MET A 177 -7.07 -18.28 12.41
CA MET A 177 -7.07 -19.65 12.90
C MET A 177 -8.21 -19.81 13.90
N SER A 178 -9.09 -20.77 13.65
CA SER A 178 -10.16 -21.17 14.57
C SER A 178 -9.56 -21.74 15.86
N GLN A 179 -10.32 -21.68 16.96
CA GLN A 179 -9.94 -22.36 18.22
C GLN A 179 -9.73 -23.88 18.03
N HIS A 180 -10.33 -24.46 16.99
CA HIS A 180 -10.21 -25.87 16.63
C HIS A 180 -8.99 -26.17 15.74
N GLY A 181 -8.21 -25.15 15.35
CA GLY A 181 -7.03 -25.28 14.48
C GLY A 181 -7.30 -25.13 12.99
N ASP A 182 -8.56 -24.93 12.58
CA ASP A 182 -8.90 -24.69 11.17
C ASP A 182 -8.41 -23.32 10.70
N ILE A 183 -7.77 -23.27 9.54
CA ILE A 183 -7.32 -22.02 8.91
C ILE A 183 -8.43 -21.49 8.02
N ILE A 184 -8.77 -20.21 8.19
CA ILE A 184 -9.75 -19.49 7.38
C ILE A 184 -8.99 -18.37 6.65
N ASP A 185 -8.93 -18.43 5.32
CA ASP A 185 -8.25 -17.41 4.52
C ASP A 185 -9.15 -16.18 4.31
N LEU A 186 -8.54 -15.08 3.85
CA LEU A 186 -9.22 -13.81 3.62
C LEU A 186 -10.43 -13.98 2.67
N GLY A 187 -11.61 -13.53 3.10
CA GLY A 187 -12.83 -13.61 2.30
C GLY A 187 -13.61 -14.92 2.45
N ASP A 188 -13.00 -15.97 3.00
CA ASP A 188 -13.68 -17.23 3.26
C ASP A 188 -14.70 -17.08 4.38
N LYS A 189 -15.78 -17.85 4.27
CA LYS A 189 -16.78 -18.00 5.31
C LYS A 189 -16.41 -19.18 6.20
N PRO A 190 -16.55 -19.07 7.54
CA PRO A 190 -16.33 -20.20 8.41
C PRO A 190 -17.24 -21.35 7.99
N ARG A 191 -16.65 -22.55 7.84
CA ARG A 191 -17.43 -23.78 7.64
C ARG A 191 -18.12 -24.07 8.96
N PHE A 192 -19.41 -23.80 9.03
CA PHE A 192 -20.21 -24.26 10.16
C PHE A 192 -20.22 -25.78 10.14
N LEU A 193 -19.91 -26.42 11.27
CA LEU A 193 -20.26 -27.82 11.44
C LEU A 193 -21.78 -27.90 11.27
N GLU A 194 -22.25 -28.65 10.27
CA GLU A 194 -23.64 -29.07 10.20
C GLU A 194 -23.95 -29.84 11.48
N ILE A 195 -24.79 -29.26 12.33
CA ILE A 195 -25.32 -29.87 13.55
C ILE A 195 -26.46 -30.81 13.17
#